data_AF-A0A1Q6JMH0-F1
#
_entry.id   AF-A0A1Q6JMH0-F1
#
_cell.length_a   1.000
_cell.length_b   1.000
_cell.length_c   1.000
_cell.angle_alpha   90.00
_cell.angle_beta   90.00
_cell.angle_gamma   90.00
#
_symmetry.space_group_name_H-M   'P 1'
#
loop_
_entity.id
_entity.type
_entity.pdbx_description
1 polymer ?
#
loop_
_entity_poly.entity_id
_entity_poly.type
_entity_poly.pdbx_seq_one_letter_code
_entity_poly.pdbx_strand_id
1 'polypeptide(L)'
;MSKNQQYAMKYAEYAMEQMRRYGIPASVTLAQGILESSNGQSRLAQNENNHFGIKATPAWIAEGGRYGIYTDDKPNEKFCSYDSVGDSYEHHSRFLKENSRYAQCFALSPDDYKGWTQNIEQAGYATGGEYAESLQRIIEQNGLQQYDKLVMQEMETQGKRFGTEHNPLRTSENSEYGAKYSFPVEREEFLFVTSPFGMRQDPMDNTKQQMHKGIDIRCNGDAVLATENNGKVVAVNQNKNTPGGKSLTVEYTRTDGSKVQCTYMHLKEVTVKVGDVVQAGGKLGTSGNTGTRTTGEHLHFGVTNFYADGTKRDIDPAAYLTEIAQKGNIKLEVLHNGNSLLTRYKGTEENAAGKNLSPDGWMKKLLSSEDSGVGMSGCNDPIVEMAMTAFSSLMLLAVQIDNKNEEEQKTAISKQMDSGRTNLKSLLPGMKNCELAISENGKAILRVNNGELRMSRELTTAELSRLSATLNNNTLTEEAKRIRVTGMLNTVILSEAASQNFEQGMSQQQGQTENLKR
;
A
#
# COMPACT_ATOMS: atom_id res chain seq x y z
N MET A 1 3.30 -24.55 28.16
CA MET A 1 3.34 -23.08 28.27
C MET A 1 1.96 -22.56 28.60
N SER A 2 1.86 -21.65 29.57
CA SER A 2 0.61 -20.93 29.85
C SER A 2 0.25 -19.98 28.69
N LYS A 3 -1.01 -19.53 28.61
CA LYS A 3 -1.43 -18.51 27.63
C LYS A 3 -0.62 -17.21 27.79
N ASN A 4 -0.32 -16.83 29.03
CA ASN A 4 0.56 -15.70 29.35
C ASN A 4 1.95 -15.88 28.76
N GLN A 5 2.57 -17.06 28.90
CA GLN A 5 3.89 -17.34 28.33
C GLN A 5 3.87 -17.33 26.80
N GLN A 6 2.82 -17.88 26.17
CA GLN A 6 2.66 -17.84 24.71
C GLN A 6 2.52 -16.41 24.20
N TYR A 7 1.71 -15.60 24.87
CA TYR A 7 1.56 -14.18 24.55
C TYR A 7 2.88 -13.44 24.70
N ALA A 8 3.57 -13.65 25.83
CA ALA A 8 4.85 -13.02 26.10
C ALA A 8 5.88 -13.38 25.04
N MET A 9 6.01 -14.65 24.66
CA MET A 9 6.92 -15.06 23.60
C MET A 9 6.60 -14.45 22.24
N LYS A 10 5.30 -14.32 21.92
CA LYS A 10 4.88 -13.77 20.63
C LYS A 10 5.16 -12.26 20.51
N TYR A 11 5.10 -11.52 21.61
CA TYR A 11 5.15 -10.06 21.60
C TYR A 11 6.31 -9.45 22.40
N ALA A 12 7.23 -10.28 22.89
CA ALA A 12 8.40 -9.85 23.65
C ALA A 12 9.23 -8.79 22.92
N GLU A 13 9.49 -9.00 21.62
CA GLU A 13 10.25 -8.05 20.81
C GLU A 13 9.61 -6.66 20.77
N TYR A 14 8.28 -6.57 20.65
CA TYR A 14 7.60 -5.27 20.68
C TYR A 14 7.77 -4.60 22.05
N ALA A 15 7.64 -5.33 23.15
CA ALA A 15 7.81 -4.78 24.49
C ALA A 15 9.25 -4.38 24.80
N MET A 16 10.21 -5.21 24.38
CA MET A 16 11.64 -4.89 24.48
C MET A 16 11.98 -3.65 23.68
N GLU A 17 11.41 -3.50 22.48
CA GLU A 17 11.53 -2.27 21.70
C GLU A 17 10.95 -1.07 22.46
N GLN A 18 9.76 -1.18 23.04
CA GLN A 18 9.20 -0.09 23.86
C GLN A 18 10.10 0.26 25.05
N MET A 19 10.74 -0.74 25.67
CA MET A 19 11.71 -0.51 26.73
C MET A 19 12.91 0.26 26.23
N ARG A 20 13.49 -0.13 25.09
CA ARG A 20 14.60 0.61 24.48
C ARG A 20 14.26 2.07 24.27
N ARG A 21 13.08 2.30 23.70
CA ARG A 21 12.65 3.61 23.22
C ARG A 21 12.12 4.53 24.29
N TYR A 22 11.33 4.02 25.22
CA TYR A 22 10.66 4.85 26.20
C TYR A 22 11.24 4.70 27.60
N GLY A 23 12.02 3.65 27.85
CA GLY A 23 12.47 3.29 29.19
C GLY A 23 11.38 2.63 30.04
N ILE A 24 10.30 2.14 29.42
CA ILE A 24 9.22 1.41 30.10
C ILE A 24 9.65 -0.06 30.23
N PRO A 25 9.67 -0.67 31.42
CA PRO A 25 10.09 -2.07 31.55
C PRO A 25 9.28 -2.98 30.61
N ALA A 26 9.98 -3.80 29.83
CA ALA A 26 9.35 -4.73 28.89
C ALA A 26 8.39 -5.68 29.61
N SER A 27 8.74 -6.08 30.83
CA SER A 27 7.90 -6.89 31.71
C SER A 27 6.58 -6.21 32.06
N VAL A 28 6.58 -4.90 32.32
CA VAL A 28 5.38 -4.11 32.62
C VAL A 28 4.50 -3.99 31.38
N THR A 29 5.07 -3.65 30.22
CA THR A 29 4.32 -3.57 28.96
C THR A 29 3.68 -4.91 28.59
N LEU A 30 4.41 -6.03 28.73
CA LEU A 30 3.88 -7.37 28.49
C LEU A 30 2.78 -7.75 29.48
N ALA A 31 2.95 -7.42 30.77
CA ALA A 31 1.95 -7.72 31.79
C ALA A 31 0.66 -6.94 31.58
N GLN A 32 0.74 -5.64 31.25
CA GLN A 32 -0.42 -4.84 30.86
C GLN A 32 -1.07 -5.43 29.61
N GLY A 33 -0.29 -5.68 28.56
CA GLY A 33 -0.82 -6.31 27.35
C GLY A 33 -1.52 -7.63 27.63
N ILE A 34 -0.98 -8.48 28.50
CA ILE A 34 -1.61 -9.74 28.94
C ILE A 34 -2.96 -9.47 29.62
N LEU A 35 -2.99 -8.54 30.57
CA LEU A 35 -4.17 -8.25 31.38
C LEU A 35 -5.29 -7.63 30.53
N GLU A 36 -4.98 -6.54 29.83
CA GLU A 36 -5.95 -5.74 29.06
C GLU A 36 -6.52 -6.51 27.86
N SER A 37 -5.70 -7.34 27.20
CA SER A 37 -6.12 -8.08 26.01
C SER A 37 -6.67 -9.48 26.28
N SER A 38 -6.76 -9.90 27.55
CA SER A 38 -7.02 -11.29 27.92
C SER A 38 -6.07 -12.25 27.20
N ASN A 39 -4.76 -11.97 27.26
CA ASN A 39 -3.71 -12.69 26.54
C ASN A 39 -3.90 -12.70 25.01
N GLY A 40 -4.36 -11.59 24.44
CA GLY A 40 -4.62 -11.41 23.02
C GLY A 40 -5.87 -12.15 22.53
N GLN A 41 -6.76 -12.56 23.44
CA GLN A 41 -7.98 -13.30 23.12
C GLN A 41 -9.24 -12.42 23.16
N SER A 42 -9.15 -11.19 23.65
CA SER A 42 -10.28 -10.27 23.61
C SER A 42 -10.66 -9.96 22.16
N ARG A 43 -11.95 -9.73 21.90
CA ARG A 43 -12.42 -9.35 20.56
C ARG A 43 -11.74 -8.07 20.07
N LEU A 44 -11.52 -7.12 20.97
CA LEU A 44 -10.82 -5.89 20.66
C LEU A 44 -9.37 -6.15 20.20
N ALA A 45 -8.64 -7.02 20.88
CA ALA A 45 -7.27 -7.37 20.48
C ALA A 45 -7.23 -8.17 19.17
N GLN A 46 -8.18 -9.08 18.94
CA GLN A 46 -8.22 -9.93 17.74
C GLN A 46 -8.65 -9.17 16.48
N ASN A 47 -9.63 -8.27 16.61
CA ASN A 47 -10.21 -7.56 15.47
C ASN A 47 -9.49 -6.24 15.17
N GLU A 48 -9.05 -5.53 16.21
CA GLU A 48 -8.52 -4.17 16.08
C GLU A 48 -7.01 -4.09 16.34
N ASN A 49 -6.35 -5.22 16.64
CA ASN A 49 -4.97 -5.27 17.13
C ASN A 49 -4.74 -4.35 18.34
N ASN A 50 -5.79 -3.98 19.10
CA ASN A 50 -5.70 -3.06 20.23
C ASN A 50 -5.56 -3.85 21.53
N HIS A 51 -4.32 -4.00 21.98
CA HIS A 51 -3.98 -4.83 23.12
C HIS A 51 -4.06 -4.12 24.48
N PHE A 52 -4.28 -2.80 24.50
CA PHE A 52 -4.25 -1.97 25.71
C PHE A 52 -5.56 -1.20 25.96
N GLY A 53 -6.61 -1.49 25.19
CA GLY A 53 -7.91 -0.83 25.37
C GLY A 53 -7.91 0.67 25.06
N ILE A 54 -7.02 1.14 24.18
CA ILE A 54 -6.87 2.58 23.92
C ILE A 54 -8.12 3.09 23.19
N LYS A 55 -8.79 4.08 23.81
CA LYS A 55 -9.98 4.74 23.25
C LYS A 55 -9.58 5.68 22.10
N ALA A 56 -10.35 5.67 21.02
CA ALA A 56 -10.16 6.55 19.87
C ALA A 56 -10.59 7.98 20.24
N THR A 57 -9.61 8.85 20.47
CA THR A 57 -9.83 10.25 20.79
C THR A 57 -10.33 11.03 19.57
N PRO A 58 -10.94 12.23 19.77
CA PRO A 58 -11.27 13.10 18.64
C PRO A 58 -10.08 13.44 17.75
N ALA A 59 -8.88 13.60 18.34
CA ALA A 59 -7.64 13.86 17.61
C ALA A 59 -7.24 12.66 16.74
N TRP A 60 -7.26 11.45 17.30
CA TRP A 60 -7.00 10.21 16.56
C TRP A 60 -7.91 10.08 15.33
N ILE A 61 -9.21 10.37 15.50
CA ILE A 61 -10.17 10.31 14.40
C ILE A 61 -9.91 11.41 13.36
N ALA A 62 -9.54 12.62 13.80
CA ALA A 62 -9.24 13.74 12.90
C ALA A 62 -7.97 13.50 12.06
N GLU A 63 -7.01 12.75 12.60
CA GLU A 63 -5.78 12.33 11.91
C GLU A 63 -5.98 11.10 10.99
N GLY A 64 -7.23 10.63 10.83
CA GLY A 64 -7.56 9.49 9.97
C GLY A 64 -7.41 8.12 10.64
N GLY A 65 -7.20 8.07 11.96
CA GLY A 65 -7.06 6.84 12.72
C GLY A 65 -8.30 5.95 12.69
N ARG A 66 -8.13 4.67 12.34
CA ARG A 66 -9.21 3.67 12.33
C ARG A 66 -9.70 3.39 13.75
N TYR A 67 -10.97 3.03 13.90
CA TYR A 67 -11.53 2.65 15.20
C TYR A 67 -12.63 1.61 15.06
N GLY A 68 -12.76 0.74 16.06
CA GLY A 68 -13.91 -0.15 16.21
C GLY A 68 -14.84 0.34 17.31
N ILE A 69 -16.12 -0.04 17.20
CA ILE A 69 -17.15 0.31 18.19
C ILE A 69 -17.38 -0.88 19.11
N TYR A 70 -17.10 -0.68 20.39
CA TYR A 70 -17.27 -1.70 21.43
C TYR A 70 -18.00 -1.08 22.62
N THR A 71 -18.68 -1.92 23.40
CA THR A 71 -19.29 -1.51 24.67
C THR A 71 -18.35 -1.90 25.79
N ASP A 72 -17.95 -0.92 26.59
CA ASP A 72 -17.13 -1.10 27.79
C ASP A 72 -17.82 -0.41 28.98
N ASP A 73 -17.37 0.77 29.40
CA ASP A 73 -18.04 1.57 30.43
C ASP A 73 -19.38 2.15 29.94
N LYS A 74 -19.45 2.47 28.65
CA LYS A 74 -20.62 3.04 27.97
C LYS A 74 -20.91 2.28 26.67
N PRO A 75 -22.18 2.27 26.22
CA PRO A 75 -22.50 1.77 24.90
C PRO A 75 -21.81 2.57 23.80
N ASN A 76 -21.36 1.87 22.77
CA ASN A 76 -20.80 2.44 21.54
C ASN A 76 -19.55 3.32 21.74
N GLU A 77 -18.66 2.91 22.64
CA GLU A 77 -17.36 3.53 22.79
C GLU A 77 -16.45 3.18 21.60
N LYS A 78 -15.63 4.16 21.21
CA LYS A 78 -14.71 4.03 20.08
C LYS A 78 -13.34 3.65 20.61
N PHE A 79 -12.79 2.56 20.11
CA PHE A 79 -11.45 2.10 20.44
C PHE A 79 -10.57 2.13 19.20
N CYS A 80 -9.31 2.56 19.34
CA CYS A 80 -8.37 2.62 18.24
C CYS A 80 -8.23 1.24 17.57
N SER A 81 -8.06 1.25 16.25
CA SER A 81 -7.79 0.09 15.42
C SER A 81 -6.45 0.26 14.73
N TYR A 82 -5.62 -0.77 14.78
CA TYR A 82 -4.22 -0.74 14.40
C TYR A 82 -3.93 -1.73 13.26
N ASP A 83 -2.95 -1.43 12.42
CA ASP A 83 -2.51 -2.32 11.33
C ASP A 83 -1.76 -3.53 11.88
N SER A 84 -1.04 -3.35 12.98
CA SER A 84 -0.34 -4.41 13.69
C SER A 84 -0.47 -4.29 15.21
N VAL A 85 -0.21 -5.40 15.91
CA VAL A 85 -0.08 -5.40 17.38
C VAL A 85 1.02 -4.44 17.83
N GLY A 86 2.13 -4.34 17.07
CA GLY A 86 3.23 -3.43 17.37
C GLY A 86 2.80 -1.97 17.43
N ASP A 87 1.88 -1.54 16.57
CA ASP A 87 1.37 -0.16 16.58
C ASP A 87 0.56 0.16 17.84
N SER A 88 -0.13 -0.84 18.40
CA SER A 88 -0.81 -0.66 19.70
C SER A 88 0.18 -0.55 20.87
N TYR A 89 1.31 -1.27 20.81
CA TYR A 89 2.41 -1.15 21.79
C TYR A 89 3.08 0.22 21.71
N GLU A 90 3.25 0.74 20.49
CA GLU A 90 3.77 2.07 20.26
C GLU A 90 2.83 3.15 20.81
N HIS A 91 1.54 3.09 20.43
CA HIS A 91 0.56 4.07 20.90
C HIS A 91 0.46 4.03 22.43
N HIS A 92 0.45 2.85 23.05
CA HIS A 92 0.47 2.71 24.50
C HIS A 92 1.69 3.40 25.13
N SER A 93 2.88 3.18 24.58
CA SER A 93 4.12 3.72 25.14
C SER A 93 4.21 5.24 24.95
N ARG A 94 3.78 5.76 23.80
CA ARG A 94 3.60 7.19 23.56
C ARG A 94 2.60 7.81 24.53
N PHE A 95 1.45 7.17 24.74
CA PHE A 95 0.44 7.63 25.69
C PHE A 95 1.03 7.79 27.10
N LEU A 96 1.79 6.80 27.58
CA LEU A 96 2.47 6.89 28.87
C LEU A 96 3.54 8.00 28.87
N LYS A 97 4.35 8.12 27.81
CA LYS A 97 5.45 9.09 27.74
C LYS A 97 4.99 10.54 27.61
N GLU A 98 4.01 10.80 26.76
CA GLU A 98 3.53 12.14 26.41
C GLU A 98 2.60 12.72 27.47
N ASN A 99 1.95 11.86 28.27
CA ASN A 99 1.08 12.28 29.33
C ASN A 99 1.88 12.53 30.63
N SER A 100 1.99 13.80 31.01
CA SER A 100 2.74 14.25 32.19
C SER A 100 2.30 13.58 33.50
N ARG A 101 1.09 13.01 33.55
CA ARG A 101 0.60 12.25 34.71
C ARG A 101 1.51 11.05 35.06
N TYR A 102 2.13 10.42 34.06
CA TYR A 102 3.01 9.26 34.27
C TYR A 102 4.49 9.64 34.43
N ALA A 103 4.84 10.93 34.52
CA ALA A 103 6.22 11.40 34.56
C ALA A 103 7.07 10.76 35.69
N GLN A 104 6.45 10.45 36.84
CA GLN A 104 7.12 9.79 37.96
C GLN A 104 7.58 8.35 37.64
N CYS A 105 6.93 7.67 36.68
CA CYS A 105 7.39 6.35 36.22
C CYS A 105 8.76 6.46 35.54
N PHE A 106 8.95 7.48 34.70
CA PHE A 106 10.19 7.69 33.94
C PHE A 106 11.36 8.23 34.78
N ALA A 107 11.15 8.50 36.07
CA ALA A 107 12.22 8.79 37.03
C ALA A 107 12.84 7.52 37.64
N LEU A 108 12.20 6.36 37.46
CA LEU A 108 12.66 5.07 37.96
C LEU A 108 13.62 4.40 36.98
N SER A 109 14.34 3.39 37.46
CA SER A 109 15.14 2.53 36.59
C SER A 109 14.24 1.76 35.60
N PRO A 110 14.64 1.60 34.33
CA PRO A 110 13.86 0.84 33.32
C PRO A 110 13.67 -0.66 33.64
N ASP A 111 14.30 -1.20 34.67
CA ASP A 111 14.12 -2.56 35.18
C ASP A 111 13.40 -2.62 36.54
N ASP A 112 12.98 -1.48 37.11
CA ASP A 112 12.20 -1.42 38.35
C ASP A 112 10.69 -1.61 38.09
N TYR A 113 10.31 -2.81 37.67
CA TYR A 113 8.90 -3.10 37.38
C TYR A 113 7.97 -2.90 38.59
N LYS A 114 8.47 -3.03 39.83
CA LYS A 114 7.66 -2.85 41.04
C LYS A 114 7.31 -1.37 41.24
N GLY A 115 8.29 -0.48 41.18
CA GLY A 115 8.03 0.96 41.22
C GLY A 115 7.18 1.42 40.04
N TRP A 116 7.42 0.90 38.84
CA TRP A 116 6.62 1.24 37.65
C TRP A 116 5.15 0.87 37.79
N THR A 117 4.85 -0.36 38.22
CA THR A 117 3.46 -0.80 38.43
C THR A 117 2.74 0.02 39.50
N GLN A 118 3.43 0.38 40.60
CA GLN A 118 2.89 1.25 41.64
C GLN A 118 2.60 2.66 41.12
N ASN A 119 3.53 3.27 40.39
CA ASN A 119 3.36 4.63 39.86
C ASN A 119 2.30 4.71 38.76
N ILE A 120 2.16 3.67 37.92
CA ILE A 120 1.08 3.58 36.91
C ILE A 120 -0.30 3.52 37.59
N GLU A 121 -0.45 2.72 38.65
CA GLU A 121 -1.69 2.63 39.42
C GLU A 121 -1.99 3.96 40.14
N GLN A 122 -1.02 4.57 40.80
CA GLN A 122 -1.18 5.86 41.47
C GLN A 122 -1.54 6.99 40.49
N ALA A 123 -1.04 6.93 39.26
CA ALA A 123 -1.42 7.82 38.17
C ALA A 123 -2.85 7.53 37.63
N GLY A 124 -3.55 6.53 38.16
CA GLY A 124 -4.93 6.23 37.79
C GLY A 124 -5.06 5.69 36.37
N TYR A 125 -4.12 4.83 35.94
CA TYR A 125 -4.27 4.05 34.70
C TYR A 125 -5.49 3.10 34.79
N ALA A 126 -5.72 2.52 35.96
CA ALA A 126 -6.88 1.72 36.29
C ALA A 126 -7.58 2.26 37.55
N THR A 127 -8.89 2.02 37.67
CA THR A 127 -9.74 2.54 38.75
C THR A 127 -9.81 1.63 39.98
N GLY A 128 -9.28 0.41 39.91
CA GLY A 128 -9.25 -0.56 41.01
C GLY A 128 -7.89 -0.58 41.73
N GLY A 129 -7.90 -0.69 43.06
CA GLY A 129 -6.69 -0.62 43.91
C GLY A 129 -5.84 -1.89 44.01
N GLU A 130 -5.99 -2.83 43.07
CA GLU A 130 -5.20 -4.08 43.01
C GLU A 130 -4.49 -4.25 41.64
N TYR A 131 -4.40 -3.17 40.86
CA TYR A 131 -3.82 -3.19 39.53
C TYR A 131 -2.31 -3.47 39.58
N ALA A 132 -1.58 -2.79 40.46
CA ALA A 132 -0.14 -3.00 40.59
C ALA A 132 0.20 -4.43 41.02
N GLU A 133 -0.54 -4.96 42.01
CA GLU A 133 -0.37 -6.34 42.49
C GLU A 133 -0.66 -7.36 41.39
N SER A 134 -1.70 -7.12 40.58
CA SER A 134 -2.05 -7.98 39.45
C SER A 134 -0.95 -8.03 38.40
N LEU A 135 -0.38 -6.87 38.04
CA LEU A 135 0.75 -6.80 37.09
C LEU A 135 1.99 -7.49 37.65
N GLN A 136 2.38 -7.20 38.90
CA GLN A 136 3.54 -7.83 39.53
C GLN A 136 3.41 -9.35 39.58
N ARG A 137 2.22 -9.87 39.91
CA ARG A 137 1.94 -11.30 39.88
C ARG A 137 2.07 -11.89 38.48
N ILE A 138 1.58 -11.21 37.44
CA ILE A 138 1.75 -11.67 36.04
C ILE A 138 3.23 -11.70 35.66
N ILE A 139 4.00 -10.67 36.02
CA ILE A 139 5.44 -10.57 35.73
C ILE A 139 6.18 -11.75 36.37
N GLU A 140 6.00 -11.93 37.68
CA GLU A 140 6.75 -12.91 38.47
C GLU A 140 6.39 -14.35 38.10
N GLN A 141 5.11 -14.67 37.92
CA GLN A 141 4.65 -16.01 37.56
C GLN A 141 5.07 -16.45 36.16
N ASN A 142 5.31 -15.49 35.24
CA ASN A 142 5.67 -15.78 33.86
C ASN A 142 7.14 -15.48 33.54
N GLY A 143 7.91 -15.03 34.53
CA GLY A 143 9.33 -14.73 34.38
C GLY A 143 9.62 -13.57 33.43
N LEU A 144 8.72 -12.58 33.34
CA LEU A 144 8.81 -11.52 32.32
C LEU A 144 10.01 -10.58 32.55
N GLN A 145 10.51 -10.48 33.78
CA GLN A 145 11.71 -9.70 34.11
C GLN A 145 12.98 -10.15 33.36
N GLN A 146 12.96 -11.33 32.73
CA GLN A 146 14.07 -11.75 31.86
C GLN A 146 14.24 -10.82 30.65
N TYR A 147 13.15 -10.28 30.11
CA TYR A 147 13.20 -9.36 28.96
C TYR A 147 13.78 -8.01 29.36
N ASP A 148 13.49 -7.54 30.57
CA ASP A 148 14.11 -6.32 31.11
C ASP A 148 15.62 -6.48 31.20
N LYS A 149 16.09 -7.60 31.76
CA LYS A 149 17.52 -7.91 31.88
C LYS A 149 18.21 -7.98 30.52
N LEU A 150 17.57 -8.60 29.51
CA LEU A 150 18.12 -8.67 28.16
C LEU A 150 18.31 -7.27 27.57
N VAL A 151 17.31 -6.39 27.69
CA VAL A 151 17.41 -5.02 27.18
C VAL A 151 18.44 -4.20 27.96
N MET A 152 18.50 -4.31 29.29
CA MET A 152 19.50 -3.62 30.11
C MET A 152 20.93 -4.01 29.72
N GLN A 153 21.20 -5.31 29.57
CA GLN A 153 22.50 -5.82 29.11
C GLN A 153 22.83 -5.32 27.70
N GLU A 154 21.86 -5.37 26.79
CA GLU A 154 22.04 -4.89 25.43
C GLU A 154 22.38 -3.39 25.39
N MET A 155 21.66 -2.56 26.14
CA MET A 155 21.91 -1.11 26.20
C MET A 155 23.28 -0.79 26.80
N GLU A 156 23.67 -1.49 27.86
CA GLU A 156 24.99 -1.34 28.48
C GLU A 156 26.11 -1.73 27.51
N THR A 157 25.99 -2.88 26.84
CA THR A 157 27.00 -3.37 25.88
C THR A 157 27.12 -2.46 24.65
N GLN A 158 26.02 -1.87 24.18
CA GLN A 158 26.01 -0.96 23.04
C GLN A 158 26.32 0.50 23.42
N GLY A 159 26.47 0.82 24.72
CA GLY A 159 26.66 2.19 25.20
C GLY A 159 25.47 3.12 24.92
N LYS A 160 24.28 2.55 24.72
CA LYS A 160 23.04 3.29 24.40
C LYS A 160 22.32 3.71 25.68
N ARG A 161 21.51 4.76 25.57
CA ARG A 161 20.66 5.27 26.66
C ARG A 161 19.20 5.07 26.30
N PHE A 162 18.36 4.87 27.31
CA PHE A 162 16.91 4.82 27.12
C PHE A 162 16.34 6.18 26.78
N GLY A 163 15.25 6.22 26.00
CA GLY A 163 14.59 7.46 25.58
C GLY A 163 14.47 7.58 24.06
N THR A 164 13.40 8.23 23.61
CA THR A 164 13.01 8.27 22.19
C THR A 164 14.01 9.02 21.33
N GLU A 165 14.69 9.98 21.92
CA GLU A 165 15.77 10.76 21.32
C GLU A 165 17.05 9.95 21.13
N HIS A 166 17.23 8.87 21.90
CA HIS A 166 18.38 7.97 21.81
C HIS A 166 18.04 6.69 21.03
N ASN A 167 16.77 6.26 21.05
CA ASN A 167 16.26 5.10 20.32
C ASN A 167 14.87 5.43 19.73
N PRO A 168 14.78 6.12 18.59
CA PRO A 168 13.52 6.37 17.90
C PRO A 168 13.03 5.13 17.11
N LEU A 169 11.70 5.00 16.89
CA LEU A 169 11.06 3.85 16.21
C LEU A 169 11.48 3.78 14.74
N ARG A 170 11.59 4.98 14.19
CA ARG A 170 12.21 5.32 12.94
C ARG A 170 13.39 6.19 13.30
N THR A 171 14.50 5.54 13.43
CA THR A 171 15.78 6.19 13.39
C THR A 171 15.89 7.04 12.14
N SER A 172 16.22 8.32 12.33
CA SER A 172 17.04 9.03 11.36
C SER A 172 18.40 8.34 11.16
N GLU A 173 18.68 7.19 11.79
CA GLU A 173 19.74 6.21 11.44
C GLU A 173 19.51 5.51 10.08
N ASN A 174 18.72 6.08 9.17
CA ASN A 174 19.04 6.02 7.74
C ASN A 174 20.10 7.06 7.33
N SER A 175 20.75 7.77 8.27
CA SER A 175 21.73 8.82 7.95
C SER A 175 23.07 8.78 8.68
N GLU A 176 23.35 7.80 9.57
CA GLU A 176 24.71 7.65 10.13
C GLU A 176 25.39 6.28 9.86
N TYR A 177 24.61 5.28 9.43
CA TYR A 177 25.03 4.28 8.43
C TYR A 177 23.81 4.02 7.55
N GLY A 178 23.62 4.82 6.50
CA GLY A 178 22.38 4.84 5.72
C GLY A 178 21.95 3.45 5.24
N ALA A 179 20.63 3.20 5.17
CA ALA A 179 20.05 2.00 4.58
C ALA A 179 20.90 1.61 3.38
N LYS A 180 21.59 0.48 3.45
CA LYS A 180 22.52 0.08 2.39
C LYS A 180 21.80 -0.19 1.08
N TYR A 181 20.48 -0.41 1.16
CA TYR A 181 19.62 -0.87 0.09
C TYR A 181 18.28 -0.15 0.14
N SER A 182 17.72 0.14 -1.02
CA SER A 182 16.36 0.64 -1.19
C SER A 182 15.79 0.15 -2.52
N PHE A 183 14.47 0.11 -2.65
CA PHE A 183 13.83 -0.13 -3.95
C PHE A 183 13.84 1.17 -4.78
N PRO A 184 13.71 1.07 -6.13
CA PRO A 184 13.85 2.23 -7.01
C PRO A 184 12.75 3.29 -6.84
N VAL A 185 11.69 2.95 -6.10
CA VAL A 185 10.57 3.82 -5.72
C VAL A 185 10.11 3.42 -4.31
N GLU A 186 9.72 4.38 -3.47
CA GLU A 186 9.18 4.13 -2.13
C GLU A 186 7.71 3.70 -2.18
N ARG A 187 7.37 2.68 -1.40
CA ARG A 187 6.04 2.08 -1.30
C ARG A 187 5.81 1.45 0.06
N GLU A 188 4.56 1.35 0.47
CA GLU A 188 4.17 0.73 1.74
C GLU A 188 4.06 -0.80 1.63
N GLU A 189 3.36 -1.30 0.61
CA GLU A 189 3.02 -2.72 0.52
C GLU A 189 3.61 -3.46 -0.68
N PHE A 190 3.61 -2.87 -1.88
CA PHE A 190 4.20 -3.49 -3.06
C PHE A 190 4.56 -2.51 -4.19
N LEU A 191 5.49 -2.92 -5.05
CA LEU A 191 5.65 -2.34 -6.38
C LEU A 191 4.65 -2.98 -7.34
N PHE A 192 3.75 -2.19 -7.95
CA PHE A 192 2.90 -2.67 -9.03
C PHE A 192 3.65 -2.66 -10.37
N VAL A 193 4.04 -3.84 -10.85
CA VAL A 193 4.71 -4.02 -12.14
C VAL A 193 3.69 -4.25 -13.25
N THR A 194 3.61 -3.31 -14.19
CA THR A 194 2.71 -3.36 -15.35
C THR A 194 3.32 -4.18 -16.49
N SER A 195 4.65 -4.22 -16.59
CA SER A 195 5.36 -5.06 -17.57
C SER A 195 6.63 -5.67 -16.99
N PRO A 196 6.76 -7.00 -16.91
CA PRO A 196 7.95 -7.66 -16.39
C PRO A 196 9.09 -7.71 -17.43
N PHE A 197 10.27 -8.11 -16.99
CA PHE A 197 11.41 -8.40 -17.87
C PHE A 197 11.14 -9.64 -18.72
N GLY A 198 11.58 -9.61 -19.98
CA GLY A 198 11.43 -10.73 -20.92
C GLY A 198 10.79 -10.35 -22.25
N MET A 199 10.47 -11.36 -23.06
CA MET A 199 9.83 -11.15 -24.35
C MET A 199 8.39 -10.64 -24.17
N ARG A 200 8.06 -9.55 -24.86
CA ARG A 200 6.72 -8.96 -24.86
C ARG A 200 6.32 -8.46 -26.26
N GLN A 201 5.02 -8.30 -26.47
CA GLN A 201 4.50 -7.58 -27.62
C GLN A 201 4.98 -6.13 -27.61
N ASP A 202 5.35 -5.58 -28.76
CA ASP A 202 5.82 -4.21 -28.87
C ASP A 202 4.66 -3.24 -28.53
N PRO A 203 4.86 -2.30 -27.59
CA PRO A 203 3.81 -1.41 -27.10
C PRO A 203 3.37 -0.38 -28.14
N MET A 204 4.17 -0.14 -29.18
CA MET A 204 3.87 0.80 -30.27
C MET A 204 3.45 0.07 -31.56
N ASP A 205 3.74 -1.22 -31.69
CA ASP A 205 3.44 -2.04 -32.86
C ASP A 205 3.02 -3.46 -32.45
N ASN A 206 1.71 -3.69 -32.36
CA ASN A 206 1.16 -4.97 -31.93
C ASN A 206 1.50 -6.15 -32.88
N THR A 207 2.12 -5.92 -34.03
CA THR A 207 2.56 -6.99 -34.93
C THR A 207 3.94 -7.54 -34.60
N LYS A 208 4.69 -6.90 -33.69
CA LYS A 208 6.08 -7.24 -33.36
C LYS A 208 6.24 -7.72 -31.92
N GLN A 209 7.26 -8.52 -31.71
CA GLN A 209 7.77 -8.91 -30.40
C GLN A 209 9.08 -8.16 -30.14
N GLN A 210 9.31 -7.79 -28.89
CA GLN A 210 10.55 -7.17 -28.44
C GLN A 210 11.00 -7.78 -27.11
N MET A 211 12.31 -7.78 -26.87
CA MET A 211 12.86 -8.09 -25.56
C MET A 211 12.77 -6.86 -24.66
N HIS A 212 12.04 -6.98 -23.54
CA HIS A 212 11.97 -5.98 -22.50
C HIS A 212 13.14 -6.15 -21.52
N LYS A 213 14.04 -5.18 -21.50
CA LYS A 213 15.31 -5.22 -20.74
C LYS A 213 15.21 -4.63 -19.33
N GLY A 214 14.00 -4.52 -18.80
CA GLY A 214 13.74 -3.99 -17.47
C GLY A 214 12.35 -4.39 -16.98
N ILE A 215 11.89 -3.75 -15.93
CA ILE A 215 10.50 -3.81 -15.46
C ILE A 215 9.88 -2.42 -15.56
N ASP A 216 8.60 -2.37 -15.92
CA ASP A 216 7.81 -1.15 -15.92
C ASP A 216 7.00 -1.13 -14.62
N ILE A 217 7.33 -0.19 -13.72
CA ILE A 217 6.70 0.02 -12.43
C ILE A 217 5.71 1.17 -12.57
N ARG A 218 4.45 0.97 -12.17
CA ARG A 218 3.45 2.03 -12.17
C ARG A 218 3.87 3.14 -11.22
N CYS A 219 3.83 4.37 -11.72
CA CYS A 219 4.16 5.56 -10.95
C CYS A 219 3.21 6.72 -11.29
N ASN A 220 3.18 7.73 -10.42
CA ASN A 220 2.44 8.98 -10.62
C ASN A 220 3.20 10.17 -9.97
N GLY A 221 4.24 10.64 -10.64
CA GLY A 221 5.12 11.71 -10.18
C GLY A 221 6.04 11.31 -9.03
N ASP A 222 6.21 10.00 -8.81
CA ASP A 222 6.91 9.44 -7.65
C ASP A 222 8.39 9.81 -7.60
N ALA A 223 8.93 9.90 -6.40
CA ALA A 223 10.36 10.03 -6.20
C ALA A 223 11.08 8.75 -6.68
N VAL A 224 12.07 8.93 -7.56
CA VAL A 224 12.92 7.83 -8.04
C VAL A 224 14.19 7.79 -7.22
N LEU A 225 14.53 6.62 -6.69
CA LEU A 225 15.53 6.46 -5.64
C LEU A 225 16.74 5.62 -6.08
N ALA A 226 17.92 5.95 -5.54
CA ALA A 226 19.08 5.08 -5.61
C ALA A 226 18.84 3.81 -4.80
N THR A 227 19.28 2.69 -5.35
CA THR A 227 18.99 1.36 -4.79
C THR A 227 20.07 0.86 -3.83
N GLU A 228 21.29 1.39 -3.89
CA GLU A 228 22.36 1.07 -2.93
C GLU A 228 23.20 2.29 -2.53
N ASN A 229 24.00 2.12 -1.46
CA ASN A 229 24.98 3.10 -1.04
C ASN A 229 26.17 3.22 -2.01
N ASN A 230 26.79 4.40 -2.01
CA ASN A 230 27.99 4.72 -2.80
C ASN A 230 27.84 4.48 -4.31
N GLY A 231 26.62 4.67 -4.84
CA GLY A 231 26.37 4.59 -6.28
C GLY A 231 26.96 5.79 -7.01
N LYS A 232 27.62 5.56 -8.15
CA LYS A 232 28.14 6.63 -9.00
C LYS A 232 27.20 6.86 -10.18
N VAL A 233 26.75 8.09 -10.40
CA VAL A 233 25.98 8.44 -11.59
C VAL A 233 26.91 8.42 -12.80
N VAL A 234 26.70 7.49 -13.73
CA VAL A 234 27.59 7.28 -14.89
C VAL A 234 26.99 7.76 -16.21
N ALA A 235 25.68 7.94 -16.28
CA ALA A 235 25.00 8.51 -17.44
C ALA A 235 23.78 9.32 -16.99
N VAL A 236 23.55 10.45 -17.66
CA VAL A 236 22.32 11.25 -17.56
C VAL A 236 21.94 11.71 -18.96
N ASN A 237 20.68 11.50 -19.31
CA ASN A 237 20.08 11.98 -20.55
C ASN A 237 18.90 12.89 -20.21
N GLN A 238 19.00 14.16 -20.59
CA GLN A 238 17.93 15.15 -20.38
C GLN A 238 16.99 15.27 -21.60
N ASN A 239 17.26 14.53 -22.68
CA ASN A 239 16.46 14.59 -23.91
C ASN A 239 15.20 13.72 -23.77
N LYS A 240 14.05 14.40 -23.64
CA LYS A 240 12.72 13.78 -23.57
C LYS A 240 12.29 13.05 -24.86
N ASN A 241 12.96 13.27 -26.00
CA ASN A 241 12.58 12.72 -27.32
C ASN A 241 13.47 11.54 -27.74
N THR A 242 13.89 10.71 -26.79
CA THR A 242 14.62 9.45 -27.05
C THR A 242 13.74 8.26 -26.68
N PRO A 243 14.05 7.02 -27.12
CA PRO A 243 13.27 5.84 -26.72
C PRO A 243 13.06 5.72 -25.21
N GLY A 244 14.10 5.97 -24.40
CA GLY A 244 14.04 5.93 -22.93
C GLY A 244 13.70 7.26 -22.25
N GLY A 245 13.37 8.31 -23.02
CA GLY A 245 13.08 9.65 -22.49
C GLY A 245 14.23 10.23 -21.68
N LYS A 246 13.89 11.10 -20.73
CA LYS A 246 14.87 11.51 -19.71
C LYS A 246 15.21 10.30 -18.86
N SER A 247 16.50 10.09 -18.66
CA SER A 247 17.00 8.88 -18.03
C SER A 247 18.32 9.12 -17.32
N LEU A 248 18.65 8.23 -16.40
CA LEU A 248 19.95 8.21 -15.72
C LEU A 248 20.37 6.78 -15.43
N THR A 249 21.67 6.57 -15.26
CA THR A 249 22.25 5.28 -14.87
C THR A 249 23.15 5.47 -13.67
N VAL A 250 22.94 4.67 -12.62
CA VAL A 250 23.78 4.60 -11.42
C VAL A 250 24.55 3.29 -11.44
N GLU A 251 25.87 3.36 -11.23
CA GLU A 251 26.77 2.22 -11.15
C GLU A 251 27.16 1.93 -9.70
N TYR A 252 27.03 0.68 -9.29
CA TYR A 252 27.44 0.14 -8.00
C TYR A 252 28.57 -0.85 -8.19
N THR A 253 29.73 -0.58 -7.58
CA THR A 253 30.90 -1.47 -7.68
C THR A 253 30.81 -2.57 -6.61
N ARG A 254 31.15 -3.81 -6.98
CA ARG A 254 31.19 -4.97 -6.10
C ARG A 254 32.62 -5.28 -5.64
N THR A 255 32.75 -5.99 -4.53
CA THR A 255 34.03 -6.36 -3.93
C THR A 255 34.85 -7.34 -4.78
N ASP A 256 34.18 -8.11 -5.64
CA ASP A 256 34.80 -9.04 -6.60
C ASP A 256 35.26 -8.35 -7.91
N GLY A 257 35.14 -7.02 -7.99
CA GLY A 257 35.48 -6.22 -9.17
C GLY A 257 34.39 -6.16 -10.24
N SER A 258 33.27 -6.89 -10.06
CA SER A 258 32.08 -6.73 -10.90
C SER A 258 31.34 -5.42 -10.58
N LYS A 259 30.39 -5.05 -11.45
CA LYS A 259 29.59 -3.84 -11.28
C LYS A 259 28.14 -4.11 -11.66
N VAL A 260 27.22 -3.39 -11.01
CA VAL A 260 25.80 -3.38 -11.35
C VAL A 260 25.41 -1.99 -11.77
N GLN A 261 24.81 -1.85 -12.94
CA GLN A 261 24.26 -0.59 -13.44
C GLN A 261 22.74 -0.63 -13.40
N CYS A 262 22.15 0.27 -12.61
CA CYS A 262 20.71 0.50 -12.56
C CYS A 262 20.35 1.68 -13.46
N THR A 263 19.49 1.46 -14.45
CA THR A 263 19.04 2.49 -15.39
C THR A 263 17.57 2.82 -15.14
N TYR A 264 17.28 4.11 -15.05
CA TYR A 264 15.97 4.67 -14.76
C TYR A 264 15.53 5.51 -15.95
N MET A 265 14.39 5.18 -16.56
CA MET A 265 13.91 5.81 -17.80
C MET A 265 12.52 6.43 -17.63
N HIS A 266 12.11 7.21 -18.65
CA HIS A 266 10.83 7.91 -18.74
C HIS A 266 10.62 9.03 -17.70
N LEU A 267 11.70 9.49 -17.06
CA LEU A 267 11.65 10.45 -15.94
C LEU A 267 11.04 11.79 -16.35
N LYS A 268 10.32 12.43 -15.45
CA LYS A 268 9.86 13.83 -15.61
C LYS A 268 11.03 14.79 -15.36
N GLU A 269 11.79 14.50 -14.31
CA GLU A 269 12.92 15.28 -13.84
C GLU A 269 14.06 14.36 -13.38
N VAL A 270 15.29 14.81 -13.62
CA VAL A 270 16.52 14.22 -13.08
C VAL A 270 17.20 15.28 -12.22
N THR A 271 17.42 14.99 -10.94
CA THR A 271 17.95 15.95 -9.96
C THR A 271 19.45 15.78 -9.69
N VAL A 272 20.08 14.78 -10.31
CA VAL A 272 21.51 14.46 -10.19
C VAL A 272 22.24 14.64 -11.53
N LYS A 273 23.57 14.72 -11.48
CA LYS A 273 24.45 14.84 -12.67
C LYS A 273 25.49 13.73 -12.71
N VAL A 274 26.04 13.48 -13.90
CA VAL A 274 27.13 12.50 -14.09
C VAL A 274 28.30 12.86 -13.17
N GLY A 275 28.80 11.85 -12.45
CA GLY A 275 29.87 11.98 -11.47
C GLY A 275 29.40 12.08 -10.02
N ASP A 276 28.12 12.37 -9.77
CA ASP A 276 27.59 12.42 -8.41
C ASP A 276 27.66 11.05 -7.73
N VAL A 277 27.89 11.06 -6.42
CA VAL A 277 27.80 9.88 -5.56
C VAL A 277 26.48 9.95 -4.80
N VAL A 278 25.69 8.88 -4.88
CA VAL A 278 24.35 8.77 -4.29
C VAL A 278 24.30 7.64 -3.28
N GLN A 279 23.45 7.79 -2.27
CA GLN A 279 23.22 6.79 -1.23
C GLN A 279 21.86 6.12 -1.43
N ALA A 280 21.67 4.92 -0.89
CA ALA A 280 20.40 4.21 -1.06
C ALA A 280 19.25 5.03 -0.46
N GLY A 281 18.10 5.01 -1.13
CA GLY A 281 16.96 5.88 -0.80
C GLY A 281 17.16 7.35 -1.17
N GLY A 282 18.34 7.75 -1.65
CA GLY A 282 18.60 9.10 -2.13
C GLY A 282 17.82 9.39 -3.42
N LYS A 283 17.16 10.55 -3.47
CA LYS A 283 16.36 10.98 -4.63
C LYS A 283 17.24 11.29 -5.85
N LEU A 284 16.95 10.60 -6.96
CA LEU A 284 17.60 10.76 -8.26
C LEU A 284 16.79 11.64 -9.21
N GLY A 285 15.48 11.71 -9.00
CA GLY A 285 14.55 12.41 -9.88
C GLY A 285 13.10 12.12 -9.53
N THR A 286 12.22 12.31 -10.51
CA THR A 286 10.80 11.94 -10.42
C THR A 286 10.37 11.15 -11.66
N SER A 287 9.48 10.17 -11.46
CA SER A 287 8.86 9.42 -12.55
C SER A 287 8.12 10.37 -13.49
N GLY A 288 7.87 9.91 -14.72
CA GLY A 288 7.13 10.70 -15.68
C GLY A 288 6.69 9.89 -16.88
N ASN A 289 6.35 10.61 -17.94
CA ASN A 289 5.94 10.04 -19.21
C ASN A 289 6.76 10.66 -20.36
N THR A 290 8.09 10.70 -20.21
CA THR A 290 8.98 11.19 -21.29
C THR A 290 9.46 10.03 -22.17
N GLY A 291 9.76 10.32 -23.43
CA GLY A 291 10.28 9.33 -24.38
C GLY A 291 9.32 9.07 -25.54
N THR A 292 9.82 8.40 -26.57
CA THR A 292 9.05 8.11 -27.80
C THR A 292 8.39 6.74 -27.80
N ARG A 293 8.62 5.93 -26.76
CA ARG A 293 8.10 4.55 -26.63
C ARG A 293 7.42 4.33 -25.28
N THR A 294 6.55 5.26 -24.91
CA THR A 294 5.76 5.22 -23.67
C THR A 294 4.29 5.47 -23.98
N THR A 295 3.40 4.79 -23.27
CA THR A 295 1.93 4.90 -23.42
C THR A 295 1.26 5.60 -22.23
N GLY A 296 2.02 5.88 -21.17
CA GLY A 296 1.52 6.41 -19.91
C GLY A 296 2.64 6.58 -18.91
N GLU A 297 2.38 7.27 -17.81
CA GLU A 297 3.38 7.48 -16.78
C GLU A 297 3.77 6.18 -16.07
N HIS A 298 5.08 5.91 -16.01
CA HIS A 298 5.68 4.78 -15.30
C HIS A 298 7.18 5.00 -15.12
N LEU A 299 7.81 4.22 -14.23
CA LEU A 299 9.26 4.07 -14.18
C LEU A 299 9.65 2.78 -14.91
N HIS A 300 10.42 2.91 -15.98
CA HIS A 300 11.14 1.76 -16.53
C HIS A 300 12.49 1.62 -15.80
N PHE A 301 12.66 0.50 -15.10
CA PHE A 301 13.83 0.18 -14.29
C PHE A 301 14.58 -1.01 -14.89
N GLY A 302 15.77 -0.78 -15.41
CA GLY A 302 16.65 -1.80 -16.00
C GLY A 302 17.88 -2.06 -15.14
N VAL A 303 18.37 -3.30 -15.16
CA VAL A 303 19.58 -3.70 -14.43
C VAL A 303 20.53 -4.45 -15.36
N THR A 304 21.78 -3.99 -15.42
CA THR A 304 22.84 -4.61 -16.22
C THR A 304 24.03 -4.95 -15.33
N ASN A 305 24.46 -6.21 -15.33
CA ASN A 305 25.69 -6.64 -14.68
C ASN A 305 26.88 -6.50 -15.62
N PHE A 306 28.01 -6.03 -15.11
CA PHE A 306 29.31 -6.04 -15.75
C PHE A 306 30.23 -6.94 -14.93
N TYR A 307 30.74 -7.99 -15.56
CA TYR A 307 31.59 -8.97 -14.91
C TYR A 307 33.06 -8.60 -15.05
N ALA A 308 33.92 -9.18 -14.20
CA ALA A 308 35.35 -8.92 -14.21
C ALA A 308 36.05 -9.33 -15.52
N ASP A 309 35.45 -10.26 -16.28
CA ASP A 309 35.91 -10.70 -17.60
C ASP A 309 35.56 -9.72 -18.74
N GLY A 310 34.92 -8.59 -18.42
CA GLY A 310 34.49 -7.57 -19.37
C GLY A 310 33.17 -7.85 -20.07
N THR A 311 32.52 -8.99 -19.79
CA THR A 311 31.18 -9.27 -20.31
C THR A 311 30.13 -8.45 -19.58
N LYS A 312 29.02 -8.15 -20.27
CA LYS A 312 27.87 -7.48 -19.67
C LYS A 312 26.57 -8.19 -20.03
N ARG A 313 25.61 -8.19 -19.10
CA ARG A 313 24.31 -8.85 -19.27
C ARG A 313 23.19 -8.05 -18.63
N ASP A 314 22.13 -7.80 -19.41
CA ASP A 314 20.86 -7.34 -18.86
C ASP A 314 20.25 -8.49 -18.03
N ILE A 315 19.96 -8.24 -16.77
CA ILE A 315 19.37 -9.21 -15.85
C ILE A 315 17.93 -8.81 -15.53
N ASP A 316 17.11 -9.79 -15.16
CA ASP A 316 15.77 -9.52 -14.64
C ASP A 316 15.89 -8.66 -13.37
N PRO A 317 15.38 -7.41 -13.37
CA PRO A 317 15.42 -6.56 -12.19
C PRO A 317 14.76 -7.21 -10.96
N ALA A 318 13.80 -8.13 -11.12
CA ALA A 318 13.23 -8.84 -9.99
C ALA A 318 14.28 -9.71 -9.24
N ALA A 319 15.29 -10.23 -9.93
CA ALA A 319 16.40 -10.95 -9.30
C ALA A 319 17.25 -10.01 -8.44
N TYR A 320 17.59 -8.84 -8.99
CA TYR A 320 18.32 -7.80 -8.29
C TYR A 320 17.54 -7.25 -7.08
N LEU A 321 16.24 -6.97 -7.26
CA LEU A 321 15.36 -6.50 -6.19
C LEU A 321 15.23 -7.55 -5.07
N THR A 322 15.23 -8.85 -5.41
CA THR A 322 15.25 -9.92 -4.40
C THR A 322 16.54 -9.91 -3.59
N GLU A 323 17.69 -9.77 -4.26
CA GLU A 323 19.00 -9.68 -3.61
C GLU A 323 19.08 -8.51 -2.64
N ILE A 324 18.74 -7.29 -3.08
CA ILE A 324 18.81 -6.11 -2.21
C ILE A 324 17.73 -6.13 -1.14
N ALA A 325 16.58 -6.77 -1.38
CA ALA A 325 15.56 -6.96 -0.35
C ALA A 325 16.05 -7.85 0.78
N GLN A 326 16.72 -8.97 0.46
CA GLN A 326 17.32 -9.85 1.45
C GLN A 326 18.43 -9.12 2.23
N LYS A 327 19.32 -8.41 1.53
CA LYS A 327 20.43 -7.68 2.17
C LYS A 327 19.97 -6.48 3.01
N GLY A 328 18.88 -5.83 2.60
CA GLY A 328 18.31 -4.66 3.25
C GLY A 328 17.16 -4.94 4.21
N ASN A 329 16.78 -6.22 4.40
CA ASN A 329 15.57 -6.63 5.12
C ASN A 329 14.30 -5.89 4.66
N ILE A 330 14.19 -5.66 3.35
CA ILE A 330 13.06 -4.96 2.74
C ILE A 330 11.89 -5.95 2.59
N LYS A 331 10.75 -5.65 3.20
CA LYS A 331 9.54 -6.50 3.17
C LYS A 331 8.60 -6.20 2.00
N LEU A 332 8.96 -5.25 1.15
CA LEU A 332 8.17 -4.79 0.03
C LEU A 332 8.05 -5.88 -1.05
N GLU A 333 6.83 -6.22 -1.45
CA GLU A 333 6.59 -7.19 -2.53
C GLU A 333 6.73 -6.52 -3.92
N VAL A 334 7.01 -7.32 -4.95
CA VAL A 334 7.01 -6.84 -6.35
C VAL A 334 6.01 -7.68 -7.12
N LEU A 335 4.85 -7.11 -7.45
CA LEU A 335 3.71 -7.85 -7.94
C LEU A 335 3.42 -7.57 -9.42
N HIS A 336 3.18 -8.63 -10.17
CA HIS A 336 2.65 -8.59 -11.53
C HIS A 336 1.47 -9.55 -11.64
N ASN A 337 0.29 -9.06 -12.04
CA ASN A 337 -0.93 -9.85 -12.14
C ASN A 337 -1.22 -10.70 -10.89
N GLY A 338 -1.01 -10.13 -9.69
CA GLY A 338 -1.24 -10.83 -8.42
C GLY A 338 -0.17 -11.83 -8.01
N ASN A 339 0.88 -12.00 -8.82
CA ASN A 339 1.99 -12.90 -8.55
C ASN A 339 3.25 -12.12 -8.11
N SER A 340 3.93 -12.62 -7.08
CA SER A 340 5.22 -12.06 -6.64
C SER A 340 6.34 -12.44 -7.59
N LEU A 341 6.98 -11.43 -8.18
CA LEU A 341 8.15 -11.58 -9.04
C LEU A 341 9.41 -11.99 -8.25
N LEU A 342 9.46 -11.71 -6.95
CA LEU A 342 10.61 -12.03 -6.10
C LEU A 342 10.69 -13.53 -5.75
N THR A 343 9.54 -14.21 -5.70
CA THR A 343 9.44 -15.61 -5.25
C THR A 343 10.33 -16.55 -6.06
N ARG A 344 10.46 -16.33 -7.37
CA ARG A 344 11.27 -17.18 -8.25
C ARG A 344 12.79 -17.12 -7.95
N TYR A 345 13.22 -16.15 -7.14
CA TYR A 345 14.63 -15.92 -6.79
C TYR A 345 14.93 -16.12 -5.30
N LYS A 346 13.92 -16.39 -4.46
CA LYS A 346 14.11 -16.82 -3.06
C LYS A 346 14.44 -18.32 -3.09
N GLY A 347 15.57 -18.73 -2.50
CA GLY A 347 16.11 -20.10 -2.61
C GLY A 347 15.17 -21.21 -2.10
N THR A 348 15.50 -22.46 -2.42
CA THR A 348 14.69 -23.69 -2.25
C THR A 348 14.22 -24.04 -0.83
N GLU A 349 14.57 -23.28 0.20
CA GLU A 349 14.13 -23.52 1.59
C GLU A 349 12.86 -22.73 1.98
N GLU A 350 12.40 -21.77 1.15
CA GLU A 350 11.16 -21.00 1.37
C GLU A 350 10.07 -21.26 0.31
N ASN A 351 10.03 -22.46 -0.28
CA ASN A 351 8.93 -22.84 -1.20
C ASN A 351 7.60 -23.17 -0.49
N ALA A 352 7.36 -22.59 0.70
CA ALA A 352 6.08 -22.67 1.39
C ALA A 352 5.29 -21.37 1.15
N ALA A 353 4.38 -21.45 0.18
CA ALA A 353 3.35 -20.46 -0.15
C ALA A 353 3.84 -19.12 -0.69
N GLY A 354 4.24 -19.09 -1.97
CA GLY A 354 4.11 -17.87 -2.75
C GLY A 354 2.66 -17.37 -2.67
N LYS A 355 2.45 -16.11 -2.24
CA LYS A 355 1.13 -15.49 -2.20
C LYS A 355 0.64 -15.22 -3.63
N ASN A 356 0.16 -16.25 -4.30
CA ASN A 356 -0.62 -16.07 -5.52
C ASN A 356 -2.02 -15.63 -5.10
N LEU A 357 -2.38 -14.39 -5.43
CA LEU A 357 -3.69 -13.85 -5.11
C LEU A 357 -4.72 -14.38 -6.10
N SER A 358 -5.91 -14.76 -5.62
CA SER A 358 -7.07 -14.96 -6.50
C SER A 358 -7.39 -13.66 -7.26
N PRO A 359 -8.13 -13.69 -8.38
CA PRO A 359 -8.57 -12.48 -9.07
C PRO A 359 -9.20 -11.43 -8.13
N ASP A 360 -10.08 -11.87 -7.22
CA ASP A 360 -10.70 -11.04 -6.20
C ASP A 360 -9.70 -10.51 -5.16
N GLY A 361 -8.77 -11.35 -4.70
CA GLY A 361 -7.73 -10.96 -3.75
C GLY A 361 -6.74 -9.97 -4.35
N TRP A 362 -6.42 -10.13 -5.64
CA TRP A 362 -5.56 -9.21 -6.39
C TRP A 362 -6.22 -7.85 -6.57
N MET A 363 -7.50 -7.85 -6.94
CA MET A 363 -8.29 -6.63 -7.04
C MET A 363 -8.37 -5.89 -5.71
N LYS A 364 -8.69 -6.60 -4.61
CA LYS A 364 -8.73 -6.00 -3.27
C LYS A 364 -7.40 -5.36 -2.89
N LYS A 365 -6.29 -6.06 -3.15
CA LYS A 365 -4.96 -5.54 -2.84
C LYS A 365 -4.57 -4.32 -3.68
N LEU A 366 -4.92 -4.31 -4.98
CA LEU A 366 -4.73 -3.13 -5.82
C LEU A 366 -5.52 -1.94 -5.27
N LEU A 367 -6.77 -2.14 -4.87
CA LEU A 367 -7.64 -1.05 -4.39
C LEU A 367 -7.28 -0.58 -2.97
N SER A 368 -6.77 -1.46 -2.12
CA SER A 368 -6.27 -1.06 -0.81
C SER A 368 -4.94 -0.31 -0.91
N SER A 369 -4.14 -0.58 -1.93
CA SER A 369 -2.89 0.16 -2.14
C SER A 369 -3.11 1.53 -2.73
N GLU A 370 -2.38 2.50 -2.19
CA GLU A 370 -2.24 3.86 -2.73
C GLU A 370 -1.70 3.85 -4.17
N ASP A 371 -0.95 2.80 -4.52
CA ASP A 371 -0.15 2.67 -5.74
C ASP A 371 -0.94 2.34 -7.01
N SER A 372 -2.21 1.96 -6.86
CA SER A 372 -3.07 1.69 -8.01
C SER A 372 -3.50 2.98 -8.73
N GLY A 373 -3.33 4.15 -8.12
CA GLY A 373 -3.86 5.43 -8.63
C GLY A 373 -5.39 5.50 -8.62
N VAL A 374 -6.02 4.50 -7.99
CA VAL A 374 -7.46 4.29 -7.82
C VAL A 374 -7.76 3.85 -6.38
N GLY A 375 -6.80 4.09 -5.46
CA GLY A 375 -6.84 3.58 -4.10
C GLY A 375 -8.02 4.09 -3.28
N MET A 376 -8.44 3.28 -2.31
CA MET A 376 -9.45 3.63 -1.30
C MET A 376 -8.85 4.46 -0.14
N SER A 377 -7.53 4.62 -0.08
CA SER A 377 -6.85 5.50 0.86
C SER A 377 -6.82 6.93 0.32
N GLY A 378 -7.33 7.89 1.08
CA GLY A 378 -7.07 9.32 0.83
C GLY A 378 -8.18 10.15 0.18
N CYS A 379 -9.34 9.59 -0.16
CA CYS A 379 -10.52 10.38 -0.54
C CYS A 379 -11.60 10.30 0.54
N ASN A 380 -11.64 11.28 1.45
CA ASN A 380 -12.71 11.44 2.45
C ASN A 380 -14.10 11.79 1.83
N ASP A 381 -14.32 11.53 0.54
CA ASP A 381 -15.58 11.77 -0.16
C ASP A 381 -16.32 10.42 -0.35
N PRO A 382 -17.44 10.20 0.37
CA PRO A 382 -18.25 8.99 0.25
C PRO A 382 -18.74 8.70 -1.19
N ILE A 383 -18.85 9.73 -2.04
CA ILE A 383 -19.25 9.58 -3.43
C ILE A 383 -18.13 8.94 -4.25
N VAL A 384 -16.89 9.37 -4.03
CA VAL A 384 -15.71 8.82 -4.70
C VAL A 384 -15.53 7.36 -4.28
N GLU A 385 -15.59 7.07 -2.98
CA GLU A 385 -15.49 5.69 -2.47
C GLU A 385 -16.57 4.77 -3.09
N MET A 386 -17.80 5.25 -3.17
CA MET A 386 -18.90 4.51 -3.80
C MET A 386 -18.67 4.30 -5.31
N ALA A 387 -18.14 5.30 -6.02
CA ALA A 387 -17.79 5.20 -7.43
C ALA A 387 -16.69 4.16 -7.67
N MET A 388 -15.65 4.18 -6.85
CA MET A 388 -14.52 3.24 -6.90
C MET A 388 -14.97 1.81 -6.61
N THR A 389 -15.81 1.64 -5.60
CA THR A 389 -16.36 0.33 -5.24
C THR A 389 -17.22 -0.24 -6.38
N ALA A 390 -18.13 0.58 -6.94
CA ALA A 390 -18.96 0.17 -8.07
C ALA A 390 -18.12 -0.17 -9.30
N PHE A 391 -17.13 0.66 -9.62
CA PHE A 391 -16.23 0.46 -10.75
C PHE A 391 -15.42 -0.84 -10.63
N SER A 392 -14.90 -1.11 -9.44
CA SER A 392 -14.12 -2.31 -9.15
C SER A 392 -14.95 -3.58 -9.27
N SER A 393 -16.14 -3.59 -8.66
CA SER A 393 -17.05 -4.73 -8.78
C SER A 393 -17.54 -4.93 -10.22
N LEU A 394 -17.67 -3.85 -11.01
CA LEU A 394 -17.94 -3.94 -12.45
C LEU A 394 -16.77 -4.52 -13.25
N MET A 395 -15.53 -4.14 -12.95
CA MET A 395 -14.33 -4.74 -13.55
C MET A 395 -14.31 -6.25 -13.33
N LEU A 396 -14.53 -6.68 -12.09
CA LEU A 396 -14.49 -8.10 -11.74
C LEU A 396 -15.58 -8.86 -12.50
N LEU A 397 -16.80 -8.33 -12.46
CA LEU A 397 -17.93 -8.92 -13.17
C LEU A 397 -17.65 -8.98 -14.68
N ALA A 398 -17.19 -7.90 -15.31
CA ALA A 398 -16.89 -7.87 -16.73
C ALA A 398 -15.83 -8.90 -17.13
N VAL A 399 -14.80 -9.07 -16.30
CA VAL A 399 -13.72 -10.03 -16.54
C VAL A 399 -14.18 -11.48 -16.36
N GLN A 400 -15.00 -11.77 -15.34
CA GLN A 400 -15.58 -13.10 -15.12
C GLN A 400 -16.54 -13.50 -16.24
N ILE A 401 -17.28 -12.55 -16.79
CA ILE A 401 -18.24 -12.78 -17.90
C ILE A 401 -17.54 -13.34 -19.14
N ASP A 402 -16.32 -12.90 -19.43
CA ASP A 402 -15.57 -13.34 -20.59
C ASP A 402 -15.10 -14.82 -20.49
N ASN A 403 -15.44 -15.50 -19.40
CA ASN A 403 -15.11 -16.91 -19.12
C ASN A 403 -13.60 -17.22 -19.24
N LYS A 404 -12.79 -16.22 -18.87
CA LYS A 404 -11.33 -16.28 -18.82
C LYS A 404 -10.87 -17.15 -17.66
N ASN A 405 -9.72 -17.81 -17.80
CA ASN A 405 -9.07 -18.47 -16.68
C ASN A 405 -8.49 -17.46 -15.67
N GLU A 406 -8.14 -17.89 -14.46
CA GLU A 406 -7.70 -16.98 -13.39
C GLU A 406 -6.51 -16.07 -13.77
N GLU A 407 -5.54 -16.57 -14.55
CA GLU A 407 -4.38 -15.80 -14.97
C GLU A 407 -4.75 -14.74 -16.02
N GLU A 408 -5.60 -15.09 -16.97
CA GLU A 408 -6.19 -14.14 -17.92
C GLU A 408 -7.05 -13.09 -17.22
N GLN A 409 -7.77 -13.47 -16.16
CA GLN A 409 -8.56 -12.55 -15.36
C GLN A 409 -7.68 -11.55 -14.62
N LYS A 410 -6.62 -11.98 -13.92
CA LYS A 410 -5.68 -11.08 -13.24
C LYS A 410 -4.99 -10.13 -14.22
N THR A 411 -4.60 -10.64 -15.38
CA THR A 411 -4.01 -9.84 -16.46
C THR A 411 -4.98 -8.78 -16.95
N ALA A 412 -6.24 -9.15 -17.19
CA ALA A 412 -7.28 -8.21 -17.61
C ALA A 412 -7.56 -7.15 -16.54
N ILE A 413 -7.68 -7.54 -15.27
CA ILE A 413 -7.86 -6.64 -14.13
C ILE A 413 -6.68 -5.65 -14.05
N SER A 414 -5.43 -6.14 -14.09
CA SER A 414 -4.24 -5.29 -14.05
C SER A 414 -4.22 -4.28 -15.19
N LYS A 415 -4.55 -4.69 -16.42
CA LYS A 415 -4.60 -3.79 -17.57
C LYS A 415 -5.69 -2.73 -17.43
N GLN A 416 -6.88 -3.13 -16.97
CA GLN A 416 -8.00 -2.21 -16.77
C GLN A 416 -7.67 -1.19 -15.66
N MET A 417 -7.07 -1.63 -14.56
CA MET A 417 -6.63 -0.79 -13.45
C MET A 417 -5.54 0.20 -13.87
N ASP A 418 -4.54 -0.28 -14.62
CA ASP A 418 -3.46 0.59 -15.12
C ASP A 418 -4.01 1.71 -16.02
N SER A 419 -4.99 1.38 -16.87
CA SER A 419 -5.65 2.35 -17.75
C SER A 419 -6.69 3.24 -17.05
N GLY A 420 -7.15 2.88 -15.85
CA GLY A 420 -8.31 3.50 -15.19
C GLY A 420 -9.65 3.29 -15.92
N ARG A 421 -9.74 2.24 -16.77
CA ARG A 421 -10.90 2.01 -17.66
C ARG A 421 -11.31 0.54 -17.66
N THR A 422 -12.61 0.29 -17.67
CA THR A 422 -13.19 -1.04 -17.82
C THR A 422 -14.09 -1.13 -19.04
N ASN A 423 -13.94 -2.22 -19.79
CA ASN A 423 -14.78 -2.50 -20.95
C ASN A 423 -16.00 -3.30 -20.50
N LEU A 424 -17.18 -2.72 -20.69
CA LEU A 424 -18.47 -3.29 -20.29
C LEU A 424 -19.25 -3.87 -21.49
N LYS A 425 -18.63 -4.00 -22.67
CA LYS A 425 -19.28 -4.54 -23.86
C LYS A 425 -19.89 -5.92 -23.62
N SER A 426 -19.25 -6.76 -22.80
CA SER A 426 -19.77 -8.10 -22.48
C SER A 426 -21.07 -8.08 -21.65
N LEU A 427 -21.39 -6.94 -21.00
CA LEU A 427 -22.68 -6.68 -20.36
C LEU A 427 -23.72 -6.11 -21.34
N LEU A 428 -23.28 -5.45 -22.41
CA LEU A 428 -24.13 -4.77 -23.40
C LEU A 428 -23.75 -5.20 -24.83
N PRO A 429 -24.08 -6.45 -25.24
CA PRO A 429 -23.63 -7.00 -26.52
C PRO A 429 -24.16 -6.24 -27.75
N GLY A 430 -25.26 -5.49 -27.60
CA GLY A 430 -25.81 -4.61 -28.65
C GLY A 430 -25.00 -3.34 -28.92
N MET A 431 -23.93 -3.08 -28.15
CA MET A 431 -23.08 -1.90 -28.30
C MET A 431 -21.80 -2.24 -29.08
N LYS A 432 -21.39 -1.33 -29.97
CA LYS A 432 -20.07 -1.41 -30.64
C LYS A 432 -18.96 -1.16 -29.63
N ASN A 433 -19.17 -0.21 -28.72
CA ASN A 433 -18.28 0.09 -27.60
C ASN A 433 -19.09 0.48 -26.34
N CYS A 434 -18.68 -0.02 -25.17
CA CYS A 434 -19.15 0.44 -23.88
C CYS A 434 -17.98 0.42 -22.89
N GLU A 435 -17.59 1.58 -22.40
CA GLU A 435 -16.46 1.77 -21.50
C GLU A 435 -16.91 2.62 -20.30
N LEU A 436 -16.49 2.21 -19.11
CA LEU A 436 -16.58 3.04 -17.91
C LEU A 436 -15.16 3.43 -17.51
N ALA A 437 -14.95 4.70 -17.16
CA ALA A 437 -13.65 5.23 -16.77
C ALA A 437 -13.79 6.03 -15.46
N ILE A 438 -12.79 5.95 -14.60
CA ILE A 438 -12.64 6.86 -13.46
C ILE A 438 -11.70 7.99 -13.88
N SER A 439 -12.12 9.24 -13.72
CA SER A 439 -11.24 10.41 -13.90
C SER A 439 -10.43 10.71 -12.65
N GLU A 440 -9.39 11.55 -12.80
CA GLU A 440 -8.46 11.96 -11.72
C GLU A 440 -9.15 12.59 -10.49
N ASN A 441 -10.39 13.05 -10.63
CA ASN A 441 -11.22 13.59 -9.55
C ASN A 441 -12.29 12.62 -9.03
N GLY A 442 -12.16 11.32 -9.30
CA GLY A 442 -13.04 10.27 -8.79
C GLY A 442 -14.40 10.14 -9.49
N LYS A 443 -14.62 10.85 -10.60
CA LYS A 443 -15.89 10.80 -11.34
C LYS A 443 -15.93 9.61 -12.29
N ALA A 444 -17.05 8.90 -12.29
CA ALA A 444 -17.29 7.77 -13.17
C ALA A 444 -17.94 8.21 -14.48
N ILE A 445 -17.22 8.10 -15.59
CA ILE A 445 -17.67 8.51 -16.93
C ILE A 445 -17.99 7.27 -17.75
N LEU A 446 -19.27 7.12 -18.13
CA LEU A 446 -19.75 6.10 -19.03
C LEU A 446 -19.70 6.59 -20.48
N ARG A 447 -19.04 5.83 -21.35
CA ARG A 447 -18.92 6.09 -22.79
C ARG A 447 -19.52 4.95 -23.58
N VAL A 448 -20.46 5.27 -24.47
CA VAL A 448 -21.20 4.26 -25.24
C VAL A 448 -21.29 4.65 -26.71
N ASN A 449 -21.18 3.65 -27.58
CA ASN A 449 -21.36 3.79 -29.02
C ASN A 449 -22.03 2.53 -29.60
N ASN A 450 -23.15 2.67 -30.30
CA ASN A 450 -23.78 1.59 -31.07
C ASN A 450 -23.75 1.81 -32.60
N GLY A 451 -23.20 2.93 -33.07
CA GLY A 451 -23.13 3.32 -34.47
C GLY A 451 -24.07 4.47 -34.84
N GLU A 452 -25.20 4.60 -34.17
CA GLU A 452 -26.17 5.68 -34.36
C GLU A 452 -26.15 6.67 -33.18
N LEU A 453 -26.04 6.12 -31.97
CA LEU A 453 -25.91 6.86 -30.72
C LEU A 453 -24.45 6.84 -30.25
N ARG A 454 -23.93 8.02 -29.93
CA ARG A 454 -22.62 8.19 -29.27
C ARG A 454 -22.80 9.10 -28.06
N MET A 455 -22.56 8.57 -26.86
CA MET A 455 -22.68 9.34 -25.62
C MET A 455 -21.45 9.20 -24.72
N SER A 456 -21.20 10.24 -23.93
CA SER A 456 -20.18 10.27 -22.89
C SER A 456 -20.75 11.09 -21.73
N ARG A 457 -21.05 10.43 -20.60
CA ARG A 457 -21.71 11.07 -19.47
C ARG A 457 -21.15 10.63 -18.14
N GLU A 458 -21.08 11.56 -17.20
CA GLU A 458 -20.87 11.25 -15.79
C GLU A 458 -22.09 10.50 -15.22
N LEU A 459 -21.82 9.44 -14.47
CA LEU A 459 -22.86 8.75 -13.71
C LEU A 459 -23.22 9.59 -12.48
N THR A 460 -24.52 9.75 -12.25
CA THR A 460 -25.02 10.45 -11.06
C THR A 460 -24.76 9.64 -9.80
N THR A 461 -24.70 10.32 -8.64
CA THR A 461 -24.60 9.65 -7.33
C THR A 461 -25.66 8.58 -7.13
N ALA A 462 -26.89 8.82 -7.61
CA ALA A 462 -27.98 7.85 -7.51
C ALA A 462 -27.76 6.61 -8.39
N GLU A 463 -27.19 6.76 -9.57
CA GLU A 463 -26.84 5.63 -10.45
C GLU A 463 -25.68 4.83 -9.88
N LEU A 464 -24.65 5.51 -9.36
CA LEU A 464 -23.52 4.87 -8.69
C LEU A 464 -23.95 4.12 -7.43
N SER A 465 -24.85 4.69 -6.64
CA SER A 465 -25.43 4.03 -5.46
C SER A 465 -26.20 2.78 -5.82
N ARG A 466 -27.02 2.82 -6.87
CA ARG A 466 -27.76 1.63 -7.35
C ARG A 466 -26.85 0.54 -7.92
N LEU A 467 -25.82 0.94 -8.68
CA LEU A 467 -24.80 0.02 -9.20
C LEU A 467 -24.05 -0.64 -8.05
N SER A 468 -23.50 0.15 -7.12
CA SER A 468 -22.80 -0.33 -5.93
C SER A 468 -23.67 -1.28 -5.11
N ALA A 469 -24.91 -0.90 -4.80
CA ALA A 469 -25.84 -1.72 -4.03
C ALA A 469 -26.18 -3.04 -4.73
N THR A 470 -26.24 -3.07 -6.06
CA THR A 470 -26.49 -4.30 -6.82
C THR A 470 -25.27 -5.22 -6.83
N LEU A 471 -24.10 -4.65 -7.08
CA LEU A 471 -22.86 -5.39 -7.22
C LEU A 471 -22.38 -5.97 -5.89
N ASN A 472 -22.57 -5.23 -4.80
CA ASN A 472 -22.17 -5.63 -3.45
C ASN A 472 -23.24 -6.45 -2.72
N ASN A 473 -24.33 -6.81 -3.38
CA ASN A 473 -25.37 -7.64 -2.77
C ASN A 473 -24.98 -9.12 -2.81
N ASN A 474 -24.54 -9.63 -1.66
CA ASN A 474 -24.13 -11.02 -1.48
C ASN A 474 -25.28 -12.05 -1.59
N THR A 475 -26.54 -11.59 -1.61
CA THR A 475 -27.71 -12.47 -1.80
C THR A 475 -28.05 -12.70 -3.28
N LEU A 476 -27.46 -11.91 -4.19
CA LEU A 476 -27.67 -12.06 -5.63
C LEU A 476 -26.64 -13.01 -6.22
N THR A 477 -27.11 -13.89 -7.10
CA THR A 477 -26.21 -14.66 -7.98
C THR A 477 -25.52 -13.73 -8.97
N GLU A 478 -24.35 -14.13 -9.49
CA GLU A 478 -23.62 -13.34 -10.49
C GLU A 478 -24.47 -13.08 -11.75
N GLU A 479 -25.31 -14.03 -12.13
CA GLU A 479 -26.26 -13.83 -13.24
C GLU A 479 -27.34 -12.79 -12.91
N ALA A 480 -27.86 -12.79 -11.68
CA ALA A 480 -28.82 -11.77 -11.25
C ALA A 480 -28.17 -10.38 -11.18
N LYS A 481 -26.91 -10.28 -10.73
CA LYS A 481 -26.14 -9.04 -10.75
C LYS A 481 -25.94 -8.55 -12.18
N ARG A 482 -25.51 -9.44 -13.09
CA ARG A 482 -25.36 -9.14 -14.52
C ARG A 482 -26.64 -8.56 -15.12
N ILE A 483 -27.78 -9.23 -14.95
CA ILE A 483 -29.06 -8.79 -15.50
C ILE A 483 -29.46 -7.40 -14.97
N ARG A 484 -29.31 -7.17 -13.65
CA ARG A 484 -29.67 -5.89 -13.02
C ARG A 484 -28.76 -4.75 -13.45
N VAL A 485 -27.45 -4.97 -13.47
CA VAL A 485 -26.45 -3.99 -13.95
C VAL A 485 -26.71 -3.62 -15.40
N THR A 486 -26.96 -4.62 -16.25
CA THR A 486 -27.31 -4.44 -17.66
C THR A 486 -28.54 -3.56 -17.83
N GLY A 487 -29.61 -3.84 -17.07
CA GLY A 487 -30.84 -3.04 -17.07
C GLY A 487 -30.61 -1.58 -16.61
N MET A 488 -29.79 -1.38 -15.59
CA MET A 488 -29.42 -0.05 -15.11
C MET A 488 -28.66 0.74 -16.18
N LEU A 489 -27.62 0.15 -16.77
CA LEU A 489 -26.83 0.81 -17.82
C LEU A 489 -27.70 1.15 -19.04
N ASN A 490 -28.58 0.24 -19.46
CA ASN A 490 -29.54 0.52 -20.54
C ASN A 490 -30.48 1.69 -20.20
N THR A 491 -30.92 1.80 -18.96
CA THR A 491 -31.78 2.91 -18.52
C THR A 491 -31.03 4.24 -18.59
N VAL A 492 -29.77 4.27 -18.15
CA VAL A 492 -28.90 5.46 -18.28
C VAL A 492 -28.77 5.84 -19.76
N ILE A 493 -28.45 4.89 -20.63
CA ILE A 493 -28.26 5.11 -22.07
C ILE A 493 -29.55 5.63 -22.73
N LEU A 494 -30.70 5.02 -22.43
CA LEU A 494 -31.99 5.43 -23.00
C LEU A 494 -32.41 6.81 -22.52
N SER A 495 -32.18 7.13 -21.23
CA SER A 495 -32.49 8.45 -20.67
C SER A 495 -31.68 9.55 -21.35
N GLU A 496 -30.40 9.31 -21.59
CA GLU A 496 -29.53 10.25 -22.30
C GLU A 496 -29.94 10.42 -23.77
N ALA A 497 -30.21 9.32 -24.47
CA ALA A 497 -30.66 9.37 -25.86
C ALA A 497 -31.98 10.16 -26.00
N ALA A 498 -32.91 9.99 -25.07
CA ALA A 498 -34.15 10.75 -25.03
C ALA A 498 -33.90 12.25 -24.79
N SER A 499 -32.98 12.60 -23.88
CA SER A 499 -32.60 14.00 -23.62
C SER A 499 -31.99 14.66 -24.86
N GLN A 500 -31.05 13.99 -25.53
CA GLN A 500 -30.42 14.49 -26.75
C GLN A 500 -31.43 14.68 -27.89
N ASN A 501 -32.36 13.73 -28.06
CA ASN A 501 -33.42 13.84 -29.06
C ASN A 501 -34.37 15.01 -28.76
N PHE A 502 -34.70 15.25 -27.48
CA PHE A 502 -35.53 16.37 -27.06
C PHE A 502 -34.83 17.72 -27.32
N GLU A 503 -33.55 17.84 -26.97
CA GLU A 503 -32.75 19.05 -27.22
C GLU A 503 -32.62 19.35 -28.73
N GLN A 504 -32.40 18.32 -29.55
CA GLN A 504 -32.38 18.46 -31.01
C GLN A 504 -33.74 18.90 -31.56
N GLY A 505 -34.84 18.34 -31.06
CA GLY A 505 -36.20 18.74 -31.46
C GLY A 505 -36.53 20.19 -31.08
N MET A 506 -36.12 20.62 -29.88
CA MET A 506 -36.29 21.98 -29.40
C MET A 506 -35.45 22.99 -30.19
N SER A 507 -34.21 22.63 -30.54
CA SER A 507 -33.34 23.46 -31.39
C SER A 507 -33.91 23.61 -32.81
N GLN A 508 -34.48 22.54 -33.38
CA GLN A 508 -35.15 22.59 -34.68
C GLN A 508 -36.43 23.45 -34.64
N GLN A 509 -37.22 23.38 -33.57
CA GLN A 509 -38.37 24.26 -33.39
C GLN A 509 -37.97 25.72 -33.21
N GLN A 510 -36.92 26.02 -32.44
CA GLN A 510 -36.41 27.39 -32.31
C GLN A 510 -35.91 27.94 -33.65
N GLY A 511 -35.17 27.15 -34.43
CA GLY A 511 -34.72 27.53 -35.78
C GLY A 511 -35.87 27.73 -36.78
N GLN A 512 -36.94 26.95 -36.68
CA GLN A 512 -38.16 27.16 -37.49
C GLN A 512 -38.92 28.42 -37.04
N THR A 513 -38.97 28.71 -35.75
CA THR A 513 -39.64 29.90 -35.20
C THR A 513 -38.87 31.18 -35.52
N GLU A 514 -37.54 31.13 -35.61
CA GLU A 514 -36.70 32.23 -36.08
C GLU A 514 -36.81 32.46 -37.59
N ASN A 515 -36.95 31.40 -38.40
CA ASN A 515 -37.22 31.52 -39.83
C ASN A 515 -38.65 32.03 -40.14
N LEU A 516 -39.62 31.81 -39.24
CA LEU A 516 -40.97 32.37 -39.35
C LEU A 516 -41.07 33.83 -38.86
N LYS A 517 -40.01 34.37 -38.22
CA LYS A 517 -39.92 35.76 -37.75
C LYS A 517 -39.06 36.65 -38.67
N ARG A 518 -38.44 36.09 -39.70
CA ARG A 518 -37.86 36.82 -40.84
C ARG A 518 -38.84 36.82 -41.99
#